data_AF-A0A955PR33-F1
#
_entry.id   AF-A0A955PR33-F1
#
_cell.length_a   1.000
_cell.length_b   1.000
_cell.length_c   1.000
_cell.angle_alpha   90.00
_cell.angle_beta   90.00
_cell.angle_gamma   90.00
#
_symmetry.space_group_name_H-M   'P 1'
#
loop_
_entity.id
_entity.type
_entity.pdbx_description
1 polymer ?
#
loop_
_entity_poly.entity_id
_entity_poly.type
_entity_poly.pdbx_seq_one_letter_code
_entity_poly.pdbx_strand_id
1 'polypeptide(L)' 'MVFTPCDFSFPTTGIKAEATPNTEMILVVDVDIDLLRELNAFGSVRNLKDRRGDIYEIRRVGSD' A
#
# COMPACT_ATOMS: atom_id res chain seq x y z
N MET A 1 0.84 -12.55 -3.37
CA MET A 1 1.86 -11.48 -3.36
C MET A 1 1.74 -10.72 -2.06
N VAL A 2 2.87 -10.30 -1.48
CA VAL A 2 2.92 -9.38 -0.33
C VAL A 2 3.38 -8.02 -0.85
N PHE A 3 2.50 -7.03 -0.70
CA PHE A 3 2.76 -5.67 -1.12
C PHE A 3 3.27 -4.82 0.04
N THR A 4 4.15 -3.87 -0.28
CA THR A 4 4.69 -2.86 0.62
C THR A 4 4.55 -1.47 -0.01
N PRO A 5 4.63 -0.39 0.79
CA PRO A 5 4.73 0.96 0.23
C PRO A 5 5.91 1.06 -0.75
N CYS A 6 5.82 1.98 -1.71
CA CYS A 6 6.91 2.31 -2.63
C CYS A 6 7.62 3.56 -2.12
N ASP A 7 8.51 3.42 -1.14
CA ASP A 7 9.34 4.51 -0.60
C ASP A 7 10.78 4.00 -0.42
N PHE A 8 11.73 4.87 -0.09
CA PHE A 8 13.18 4.56 -0.06
C PHE A 8 13.54 3.30 0.76
N SER A 9 12.86 3.08 1.88
CA SER A 9 13.11 1.92 2.76
C SER A 9 12.43 0.62 2.30
N PHE A 10 11.68 0.64 1.20
CA PHE A 10 10.95 -0.50 0.63
C PHE A 10 11.31 -0.73 -0.85
N PRO A 11 10.99 -1.92 -1.41
CA PRO A 11 11.17 -2.17 -2.83
C PRO A 11 10.43 -1.12 -3.68
N THR A 12 11.09 -0.58 -4.71
CA THR A 12 10.51 0.40 -5.63
C THR A 12 9.31 -0.12 -6.40
N THR A 13 9.25 -1.43 -6.62
CA THR A 13 8.12 -2.13 -7.24
C THR A 13 6.94 -2.33 -6.30
N GLY A 14 7.11 -2.09 -5.00
CA GLY A 14 6.09 -2.35 -3.98
C GLY A 14 5.81 -3.83 -3.73
N ILE A 15 6.59 -4.74 -4.32
CA ILE A 15 6.43 -6.19 -4.14
C ILE A 15 7.55 -6.68 -3.24
N LYS A 16 7.20 -7.08 -2.01
CA LYS A 16 8.15 -7.66 -1.06
C LYS A 16 8.39 -9.14 -1.35
N ALA A 17 7.35 -9.85 -1.76
CA ALA A 17 7.44 -11.25 -2.13
C ALA A 17 6.25 -11.68 -3.00
N GLU A 18 6.50 -12.60 -3.92
CA GLU A 18 5.52 -13.13 -4.87
C GLU A 18 5.60 -14.66 -4.88
N ALA A 19 4.43 -15.29 -4.98
CA ALA A 19 4.31 -16.73 -5.16
C ALA A 19 4.26 -17.04 -6.66
N THR A 20 4.86 -18.15 -7.08
CA THR A 20 4.78 -18.57 -8.47
C THR A 20 3.32 -18.89 -8.85
N PRO A 21 2.81 -18.37 -9.98
CA PRO A 21 1.46 -18.69 -10.43
C PRO A 21 1.27 -20.20 -10.63
N ASN A 22 0.03 -20.67 -10.46
CA ASN A 22 -0.36 -22.07 -10.68
C ASN A 22 0.32 -23.10 -9.77
N THR A 23 0.92 -22.69 -8.66
CA THR A 23 1.51 -23.59 -7.65
C THR A 23 1.05 -23.20 -6.26
N GLU A 24 0.54 -24.16 -5.47
CA GLU A 24 0.24 -23.94 -4.05
C GLU A 24 1.54 -23.85 -3.27
N MET A 25 1.76 -22.72 -2.59
CA MET A 25 2.96 -22.50 -1.79
C MET A 25 2.67 -21.58 -0.60
N ILE A 26 3.37 -21.81 0.50
CA ILE A 26 3.35 -20.93 1.67
C ILE A 26 4.44 -19.87 1.49
N LEU A 27 4.06 -18.61 1.66
CA LEU A 27 4.97 -17.47 1.59
C LEU A 27 5.23 -16.96 3.01
N VAL A 28 6.48 -16.96 3.45
CA VAL A 28 6.90 -16.42 4.75
C VAL A 28 7.76 -15.19 4.50
N VAL A 29 7.41 -14.06 5.11
CA VAL A 29 8.03 -12.76 4.82
C VAL A 29 8.16 -11.95 6.11
N ASP A 30 9.36 -11.44 6.37
CA ASP A 30 9.61 -10.51 7.46
C ASP A 30 9.21 -9.09 7.06
N VAL A 31 8.41 -8.46 7.93
CA VAL A 31 7.91 -7.10 7.76
C VAL A 31 8.14 -6.32 9.05
N ASP A 32 8.80 -5.17 8.93
CA ASP A 32 8.99 -4.23 10.03
C ASP A 32 7.77 -3.30 10.12
N ILE A 33 6.98 -3.48 11.19
CA ILE A 33 5.76 -2.70 11.44
C ILE A 33 6.08 -1.32 11.99
N ASP A 34 7.18 -1.16 12.72
CA ASP A 34 7.55 0.12 13.32
C ASP A 34 7.99 1.09 12.22
N LEU A 35 8.80 0.61 11.27
CA LEU A 35 9.17 1.34 10.07
C LEU A 35 7.96 1.74 9.23
N LEU A 36 6.96 0.86 9.09
CA LEU A 36 5.70 1.17 8.39
C LEU A 36 4.94 2.31 9.06
N ARG A 37 4.88 2.32 10.41
CA ARG A 37 4.21 3.38 11.17
C ARG A 37 4.94 4.70 11.05
N GLU A 38 6.27 4.67 11.13
CA GLU A 38 7.10 5.87 10.97
C GLU A 38 6.92 6.47 9.58
N LEU A 39 7.01 5.69 8.51
CA LEU A 39 6.86 6.20 7.15
C LEU A 39 5.43 6.64 6.85
N ASN A 40 4.42 6.01 7.43
CA ASN A 40 3.04 6.50 7.33
C ASN A 40 2.84 7.87 8.02
N ALA A 41 3.59 8.13 9.10
CA ALA A 41 3.53 9.37 9.85
C ALA A 41 4.38 10.47 9.23
N PHE A 42 5.64 10.16 8.90
CA PHE A 42 6.71 11.11 8.60
C PHE A 42 7.28 10.96 7.18
N GLY A 43 6.96 9.88 6.47
CA GLY A 43 7.50 9.59 5.14
C GLY A 43 7.21 10.67 4.09
N SER A 44 7.96 10.58 3.00
CA SER A 44 8.00 11.57 1.91
C SER A 44 6.69 11.64 1.14
N VAL A 45 5.94 10.53 1.10
CA VAL A 45 4.69 10.40 0.34
C VAL A 45 3.58 9.98 1.28
N ARG A 46 2.56 10.83 1.46
CA ARG A 46 1.44 10.59 2.36
C ARG A 46 0.10 10.56 1.64
N ASN A 47 0.04 9.80 0.55
CA ASN A 47 -1.13 9.70 -0.33
C ASN A 47 -2.47 9.55 0.41
N LEU A 48 -2.52 8.78 1.50
CA LEU A 48 -3.75 8.59 2.28
C LEU A 48 -4.18 9.84 3.06
N LYS A 49 -3.23 10.63 3.58
CA LYS A 49 -3.50 11.87 4.32
C LYS A 49 -3.72 13.06 3.39
N ASP A 50 -2.96 13.11 2.30
CA ASP A 50 -3.02 14.19 1.32
C ASP A 50 -4.16 14.00 0.31
N ARG A 51 -4.92 12.90 0.44
CA ARG A 51 -6.05 12.61 -0.45
C ARG A 51 -7.12 13.70 -0.31
N ARG A 52 -7.36 14.39 -1.42
CA ARG A 52 -8.43 15.40 -1.56
C ARG A 52 -9.81 14.77 -1.70
N GLY A 53 -10.44 14.50 -0.56
CA GLY A 53 -11.81 13.97 -0.52
C GLY A 53 -12.82 14.91 -1.19
N ASP A 54 -12.58 16.21 -1.18
CA ASP A 54 -13.45 17.23 -1.79
C ASP A 54 -13.59 17.10 -3.32
N ILE A 55 -12.54 16.65 -4.01
CA ILE A 55 -12.55 16.49 -5.48
C ILE A 55 -12.96 15.08 -5.89
N TYR A 56 -12.55 14.07 -5.12
CA TYR A 56 -12.70 12.66 -5.48
C TYR A 56 -13.85 11.96 -4.76
N GLU A 57 -14.74 12.71 -4.11
CA GLU A 57 -15.97 12.15 -3.54
C GLU A 57 -16.93 11.74 -4.66
N ILE A 58 -17.20 10.44 -4.76
CA ILE A 58 -18.17 9.90 -5.72
C ILE A 58 -19.55 9.99 -5.08
N ARG A 59 -20.36 10.95 -5.53
CA ARG A 59 -21.79 11.01 -5.21
C ARG A 59 -22.58 10.30 -6.30
N ARG A 60 -23.41 9.34 -5.90
CA ARG A 60 -24.30 8.64 -6.83
C ARG A 60 -25.31 9.65 -7.37
N VAL A 61 -25.28 9.92 -8.67
CA VAL A 61 -26.26 10.79 -9.34
C VAL A 61 -27.43 9.91 -9.76
N GLY A 62 -28.57 10.04 -9.07
CA GLY A 62 -29.80 9.32 -9.38
C GLY A 62 -30.11 8.15 -8.45
N SER A 63 -30.99 8.43 -7.48
CA SER A 63 -31.90 7.45 -6.88
C SER A 63 -33.16 8.19 -6.44
N ASP A 64 -33.81 8.82 -7.43
CA ASP A 64 -35.24 9.09 -7.58
C ASP A 64 -35.47 9.55 -9.03
#